data_AF-A0A7M3Z7K5-F1
#
_entry.id   AF-A0A7M3Z7K5-F1
#
_cell.length_a   1.000
_cell.length_b   1.000
_cell.length_c   1.000
_cell.angle_alpha   90.00
_cell.angle_beta   90.00
_cell.angle_gamma   90.00
#
_symmetry.space_group_name_H-M   'P 1'
#
loop_
_entity.id
_entity.type
_entity.pdbx_description
1 polymer ?
#
loop_
_entity_poly.entity_id
_entity_poly.type
_entity_poly.pdbx_seq_one_letter_code
_entity_poly.pdbx_strand_id
1 'polypeptide(L)'
;LGGKCTVTLGLADDGAENQDAASFDVVFSVAPVNDAPVIMDWNRSTDTVMVADNGSIPALPWSISLMEDDENVANLTYDLSAIKTDIDHDLDDLTWTVESTDQCVYTNYFTTTIVGDDLVFDLIEDATTNANDWEIDYLNNNGIHQIGPSGSEYCQIRLVLRDTPTAPTTQGEYNTYVPNYDQSVMAIADYQQGVATKEIGVRVENVREQVPDYFFDDEAGFSFNGVTNVMTG
;
A
#
# COMPACT_ATOMS: atom_id res chain seq x y z
N LEU A 1 -11.30 -11.62 -18.28
CA LEU A 1 -11.35 -12.80 -17.39
C LEU A 1 -11.08 -14.04 -18.23
N GLY A 2 -10.03 -14.78 -17.89
CA GLY A 2 -9.75 -16.10 -18.44
C GLY A 2 -10.82 -17.12 -18.06
N GLY A 3 -10.75 -18.32 -18.60
CA GLY A 3 -11.73 -19.37 -18.31
C GLY A 3 -11.56 -20.65 -19.11
N LYS A 4 -12.19 -21.72 -18.62
CA LYS A 4 -12.33 -22.99 -19.33
C LYS A 4 -13.70 -23.09 -19.96
N CYS A 5 -13.75 -23.53 -21.21
CA CYS A 5 -14.98 -23.87 -21.91
C CYS A 5 -14.83 -25.26 -22.50
N THR A 6 -15.77 -26.15 -22.20
CA THR A 6 -15.83 -27.47 -22.86
C THR A 6 -16.73 -27.35 -24.07
N VAL A 7 -16.18 -27.68 -25.24
CA VAL A 7 -16.90 -27.72 -26.50
C VAL A 7 -17.06 -29.18 -26.90
N THR A 8 -18.30 -29.67 -26.91
CA THR A 8 -18.63 -31.01 -27.40
C THR A 8 -18.73 -30.99 -28.92
N LEU A 9 -17.86 -31.73 -29.60
CA LEU A 9 -17.86 -31.88 -31.05
C LEU A 9 -18.56 -33.18 -31.43
N GLY A 10 -19.64 -33.08 -32.20
CA GLY A 10 -20.27 -34.19 -32.90
C GLY A 10 -19.91 -34.17 -34.37
N LEU A 11 -19.72 -35.34 -34.97
CA LEU A 11 -19.56 -35.51 -36.41
C LEU A 11 -20.60 -36.50 -36.91
N ALA A 12 -21.31 -36.13 -37.98
CA ALA A 12 -22.26 -37.01 -38.63
C ALA A 12 -22.12 -36.90 -40.15
N ASP A 13 -22.45 -37.98 -40.85
CA ASP A 13 -22.52 -38.05 -42.31
C ASP A 13 -23.83 -38.68 -42.80
N ASP A 14 -24.10 -38.58 -44.10
CA ASP A 14 -25.27 -39.12 -44.78
C ASP A 14 -25.02 -40.51 -45.42
N GLY A 15 -24.04 -41.25 -44.90
CA GLY A 15 -23.69 -42.59 -45.33
C GLY A 15 -24.75 -43.65 -44.99
N ALA A 16 -24.66 -44.84 -45.59
CA ALA A 16 -25.58 -45.94 -45.30
C ALA A 16 -25.28 -46.67 -43.98
N GLU A 17 -24.07 -46.54 -43.44
CA GLU A 17 -23.58 -47.13 -42.19
C GLU A 17 -22.64 -46.14 -41.48
N ASN A 18 -22.56 -46.19 -40.15
CA ASN A 18 -21.70 -45.32 -39.31
C ASN A 18 -22.00 -43.81 -39.43
N GLN A 19 -23.28 -43.45 -39.52
CA GLN A 19 -23.78 -42.08 -39.74
C GLN A 19 -23.45 -41.10 -38.62
N ASP A 20 -23.28 -41.58 -37.39
CA ASP A 20 -22.99 -40.75 -36.22
C ASP A 20 -21.68 -41.20 -35.56
N ALA A 21 -20.70 -40.31 -35.49
CA ALA A 21 -19.50 -40.52 -34.72
C ALA A 21 -19.76 -40.24 -33.23
N ALA A 22 -18.98 -40.91 -32.37
CA ALA A 22 -18.98 -40.60 -30.94
C ALA A 22 -18.59 -39.13 -30.73
N SER A 23 -19.35 -38.42 -29.89
CA SER A 23 -19.01 -37.05 -29.52
C SER A 23 -17.67 -36.99 -28.80
N PHE A 24 -16.94 -35.91 -29.03
CA PHE A 24 -15.63 -35.67 -28.42
C PHE A 24 -15.63 -34.30 -27.75
N ASP A 25 -15.34 -34.29 -26.44
CA ASP A 25 -15.22 -33.06 -25.68
C ASP A 25 -13.81 -32.47 -25.82
N VAL A 26 -13.75 -31.21 -26.25
CA VAL A 26 -12.52 -30.42 -26.32
C VAL A 26 -12.60 -29.33 -25.26
N VAL A 27 -11.64 -29.31 -24.34
CA VAL A 27 -11.51 -28.23 -23.35
C VAL A 27 -10.65 -27.12 -23.93
N PHE A 28 -11.23 -25.94 -24.12
CA PHE A 28 -10.52 -24.71 -24.42
C PHE A 28 -10.24 -23.96 -23.13
N SER A 29 -9.00 -23.51 -22.96
CA SER A 29 -8.62 -22.61 -21.88
C SER A 29 -8.18 -21.29 -22.48
N VAL A 30 -8.76 -20.18 -22.01
CA VAL A 30 -8.29 -18.82 -22.31
C VAL A 30 -7.59 -18.33 -21.06
N ALA A 31 -6.29 -18.05 -21.17
CA ALA A 31 -5.54 -17.44 -20.09
C ALA A 31 -5.50 -15.91 -20.27
N PRO A 32 -5.37 -15.13 -19.19
CA PRO A 32 -5.16 -13.69 -19.31
C PRO A 32 -3.80 -13.37 -19.95
N VAL A 33 -3.58 -12.09 -20.25
CA VAL A 33 -2.29 -11.57 -20.71
C VAL A 33 -1.51 -11.18 -19.46
N ASN A 34 -0.18 -11.31 -19.49
CA ASN A 34 0.67 -10.80 -18.42
C ASN A 34 0.41 -9.30 -18.21
N ASP A 35 -0.14 -8.89 -17.07
CA ASP A 35 -0.37 -7.49 -16.75
C ASP A 35 0.35 -7.06 -15.47
N ALA A 36 0.01 -5.87 -14.98
CA ALA A 36 0.55 -5.36 -13.74
C ALA A 36 -0.59 -5.29 -12.73
N PRO A 37 -0.30 -5.47 -11.44
CA PRO A 37 -1.35 -5.46 -10.45
C PRO A 37 -1.94 -4.06 -10.37
N VAL A 38 -3.18 -3.95 -9.91
CA VAL A 38 -3.91 -2.69 -9.88
C VAL A 38 -4.20 -2.30 -8.43
N ILE A 39 -3.75 -1.11 -8.07
CA ILE A 39 -4.22 -0.41 -6.87
C ILE A 39 -5.52 0.29 -7.25
N MET A 40 -6.63 -0.20 -6.72
CA MET A 40 -7.97 0.23 -7.09
C MET A 40 -8.25 1.68 -6.66
N ASP A 41 -9.17 2.34 -7.34
CA ASP A 41 -9.61 3.68 -6.95
C ASP A 41 -10.40 3.65 -5.64
N TRP A 42 -10.06 4.55 -4.74
CA TRP A 42 -10.71 4.69 -3.44
C TRP A 42 -12.21 4.93 -3.58
N ASN A 43 -13.03 4.05 -3.01
CA ASN A 43 -14.48 4.16 -3.09
C ASN A 43 -15.17 3.55 -1.86
N ARG A 44 -15.72 4.44 -1.02
CA ARG A 44 -16.50 4.07 0.18
C ARG A 44 -17.85 3.38 -0.12
N SER A 45 -18.36 3.46 -1.35
CA SER A 45 -19.64 2.81 -1.70
C SER A 45 -19.47 1.35 -2.11
N THR A 46 -18.26 0.97 -2.52
CA THR A 46 -17.90 -0.40 -2.92
C THR A 46 -16.94 -1.06 -1.93
N ASP A 47 -16.75 -0.44 -0.76
CA ASP A 47 -15.80 -0.85 0.29
C ASP A 47 -14.36 -1.02 -0.22
N THR A 48 -13.99 -0.28 -1.26
CA THR A 48 -12.62 -0.21 -1.80
C THR A 48 -11.86 0.88 -1.04
N VAL A 49 -11.54 0.59 0.22
CA VAL A 49 -10.91 1.53 1.16
C VAL A 49 -9.91 0.80 2.04
N MET A 50 -8.95 1.53 2.59
CA MET A 50 -8.13 1.03 3.70
C MET A 50 -8.96 1.12 4.99
N VAL A 51 -8.86 0.10 5.84
CA VAL A 51 -9.59 0.05 7.12
C VAL A 51 -8.57 -0.21 8.23
N ALA A 52 -8.61 0.60 9.28
CA ALA A 52 -7.82 0.34 10.46
C ALA A 52 -8.37 -0.86 11.24
N ASP A 53 -7.52 -1.57 11.98
CA ASP A 53 -7.90 -2.72 12.81
C ASP A 53 -8.96 -2.40 13.87
N ASN A 54 -9.03 -1.15 14.33
CA ASN A 54 -10.09 -0.64 15.20
C ASN A 54 -11.45 -0.47 14.49
N GLY A 55 -11.52 -0.75 13.18
CA GLY A 55 -12.69 -0.63 12.31
C GLY A 55 -12.90 0.76 11.72
N SER A 56 -12.00 1.72 11.95
CA SER A 56 -12.13 3.07 11.41
C SER A 56 -11.65 3.16 9.96
N ILE A 57 -12.26 4.05 9.18
CA ILE A 57 -11.88 4.30 7.78
C ILE A 57 -11.31 5.72 7.69
N PRO A 58 -10.11 5.91 7.12
CA PRO A 58 -9.52 7.23 6.96
C PRO A 58 -10.48 8.25 6.35
N ALA A 59 -10.59 9.42 6.99
CA ALA A 59 -11.59 10.43 6.66
C ALA A 59 -11.45 10.94 5.21
N LEU A 60 -10.21 11.10 4.74
CA LEU A 60 -9.87 11.53 3.40
C LEU A 60 -9.32 10.34 2.59
N PRO A 61 -9.60 10.25 1.28
CA PRO A 61 -8.98 9.25 0.42
C PRO A 61 -7.46 9.33 0.47
N TRP A 62 -6.79 8.18 0.52
CA TRP A 62 -5.33 8.08 0.45
C TRP A 62 -4.59 8.94 1.50
N SER A 63 -5.21 9.17 2.65
CA SER A 63 -4.66 10.01 3.71
C SER A 63 -4.97 9.38 5.05
N ILE A 64 -3.94 9.11 5.85
CA ILE A 64 -4.04 8.52 7.19
C ILE A 64 -3.73 9.62 8.22
N SER A 65 -4.49 9.64 9.31
CA SER A 65 -4.24 10.51 10.46
C SER A 65 -4.05 9.65 11.69
N LEU A 66 -2.88 9.75 12.29
CA LEU A 66 -2.47 9.05 13.51
C LEU A 66 -2.42 10.07 14.64
N MET A 67 -2.72 9.67 15.86
CA MET A 67 -2.49 10.53 17.02
C MET A 67 -1.05 10.30 17.48
N GLU A 68 -0.31 11.37 17.74
CA GLU A 68 1.02 11.28 18.36
C GLU A 68 0.99 10.45 19.65
N ASP A 69 2.09 9.74 19.91
CA ASP A 69 2.29 8.83 21.05
C ASP A 69 1.22 7.74 21.22
N ASP A 70 0.38 7.47 20.21
CA ASP A 70 -0.52 6.34 20.25
C ASP A 70 0.30 5.05 20.20
N GLU A 71 0.12 4.19 21.20
CA GLU A 71 0.74 2.86 21.27
C GLU A 71 -0.27 1.74 20.91
N ASN A 72 -1.52 2.09 20.61
CA ASN A 72 -2.55 1.11 20.30
C ASN A 72 -2.40 0.60 18.86
N VAL A 73 -1.87 -0.62 18.75
CA VAL A 73 -1.69 -1.33 17.47
C VAL A 73 -2.94 -1.30 16.58
N ALA A 74 -4.14 -1.37 17.17
CA ALA A 74 -5.38 -1.36 16.39
C ALA A 74 -5.68 -0.01 15.71
N ASN A 75 -5.11 1.10 16.21
CA ASN A 75 -5.20 2.41 15.59
C ASN A 75 -4.09 2.66 14.56
N LEU A 76 -3.01 1.87 14.63
CA LEU A 76 -1.80 2.01 13.83
C LEU A 76 -1.65 0.97 12.73
N THR A 77 -2.62 0.07 12.57
CA THR A 77 -2.59 -1.00 11.58
C THR A 77 -3.74 -0.82 10.61
N TYR A 78 -3.44 -0.79 9.30
CA TYR A 78 -4.40 -0.57 8.22
C TYR A 78 -4.35 -1.71 7.21
N ASP A 79 -5.50 -2.35 6.97
CA ASP A 79 -5.68 -3.40 5.97
C ASP A 79 -5.72 -2.81 4.55
N LEU A 80 -4.84 -3.30 3.68
CA LEU A 80 -4.73 -2.93 2.25
C LEU A 80 -5.39 -3.95 1.31
N SER A 81 -5.95 -5.05 1.82
CA SER A 81 -6.46 -6.16 1.01
C SER A 81 -7.60 -5.75 0.07
N ALA A 82 -8.45 -4.83 0.52
CA ALA A 82 -9.62 -4.36 -0.24
C ALA A 82 -9.28 -3.38 -1.39
N ILE A 83 -8.03 -2.93 -1.50
CA ILE A 83 -7.60 -1.95 -2.50
C ILE A 83 -6.65 -2.53 -3.57
N LYS A 84 -6.39 -3.84 -3.54
CA LYS A 84 -5.61 -4.53 -4.57
C LYS A 84 -6.47 -5.45 -5.41
N THR A 85 -6.14 -5.53 -6.69
CA THR A 85 -6.65 -6.57 -7.58
C THR A 85 -5.59 -6.91 -8.60
N ASP A 86 -5.65 -8.12 -9.11
CA ASP A 86 -4.88 -8.52 -10.28
C ASP A 86 -5.63 -9.56 -11.09
N ILE A 87 -5.38 -9.62 -12.39
CA ILE A 87 -6.11 -10.48 -13.32
C ILE A 87 -5.35 -11.78 -13.58
N ASP A 88 -4.02 -11.72 -13.53
CA ASP A 88 -3.13 -12.83 -13.89
C ASP A 88 -2.38 -13.48 -12.71
N HIS A 89 -2.51 -12.92 -11.49
CA HIS A 89 -2.09 -13.53 -10.23
C HIS A 89 -3.22 -13.74 -9.22
N ASP A 90 -3.01 -14.68 -8.30
CA ASP A 90 -3.81 -14.72 -7.07
C ASP A 90 -3.39 -13.56 -6.16
N LEU A 91 -4.33 -12.97 -5.39
CA LEU A 91 -4.03 -11.79 -4.59
C LEU A 91 -2.99 -12.02 -3.49
N ASP A 92 -2.86 -13.27 -3.03
CA ASP A 92 -1.87 -13.69 -2.04
C ASP A 92 -0.45 -13.75 -2.61
N ASP A 93 -0.30 -13.78 -3.93
CA ASP A 93 1.00 -13.74 -4.62
C ASP A 93 1.55 -12.29 -4.70
N LEU A 94 0.68 -11.30 -4.54
CA LEU A 94 1.06 -9.90 -4.62
C LEU A 94 1.79 -9.44 -3.36
N THR A 95 2.86 -8.67 -3.54
CA THR A 95 3.68 -8.16 -2.44
C THR A 95 3.60 -6.65 -2.36
N TRP A 96 3.28 -6.15 -1.18
CA TRP A 96 3.33 -4.73 -0.84
C TRP A 96 4.69 -4.33 -0.26
N THR A 97 5.14 -3.13 -0.59
CA THR A 97 6.29 -2.45 0.03
C THR A 97 6.03 -0.97 0.17
N VAL A 98 6.78 -0.29 1.05
CA VAL A 98 6.76 1.17 1.20
C VAL A 98 8.09 1.75 0.74
N GLU A 99 8.02 2.81 -0.04
CA GLU A 99 9.17 3.62 -0.46
C GLU A 99 9.01 5.06 0.01
N SER A 100 10.14 5.74 0.28
CA SER A 100 10.16 7.17 0.60
C SER A 100 9.79 8.03 -0.60
N THR A 101 9.20 9.20 -0.34
CA THR A 101 9.06 10.28 -1.33
C THR A 101 10.05 11.41 -1.04
N ASP A 102 10.17 12.35 -1.97
CA ASP A 102 11.03 13.54 -1.77
C ASP A 102 10.34 14.66 -0.96
N GLN A 103 9.07 14.48 -0.59
CA GLN A 103 8.27 15.51 0.08
C GLN A 103 8.62 15.67 1.56
N CYS A 104 9.01 14.57 2.20
CA CYS A 104 9.38 14.52 3.61
C CYS A 104 10.26 13.30 3.91
N VAL A 105 11.00 13.38 5.01
CA VAL A 105 11.69 12.23 5.58
C VAL A 105 10.75 11.60 6.61
N TYR A 106 9.92 10.65 6.19
CA TYR A 106 8.87 10.09 7.07
C TYR A 106 9.42 9.44 8.34
N THR A 107 10.67 8.94 8.30
CA THR A 107 11.39 8.39 9.44
C THR A 107 11.74 9.43 10.51
N ASN A 108 11.40 10.70 10.31
CA ASN A 108 11.42 11.70 11.38
C ASN A 108 10.15 11.63 12.24
N TYR A 109 9.07 10.98 11.80
CA TYR A 109 7.80 10.95 12.53
C TYR A 109 7.35 9.53 12.89
N PHE A 110 7.59 8.56 11.99
CA PHE A 110 7.18 7.18 12.19
C PHE A 110 8.07 6.23 11.39
N THR A 111 8.09 4.97 11.79
CA THR A 111 8.51 3.87 10.93
C THR A 111 7.29 3.08 10.48
N THR A 112 7.44 2.28 9.42
CA THR A 112 6.34 1.46 8.93
C THR A 112 6.86 0.15 8.35
N THR A 113 6.05 -0.90 8.52
CA THR A 113 6.28 -2.22 7.94
C THR A 113 4.99 -2.74 7.35
N ILE A 114 5.09 -3.67 6.41
CA ILE A 114 3.91 -4.37 5.87
C ILE A 114 4.02 -5.86 6.17
N VAL A 115 2.98 -6.41 6.79
CA VAL A 115 2.86 -7.83 7.13
C VAL A 115 1.66 -8.40 6.39
N GLY A 116 1.90 -9.11 5.30
CA GLY A 116 0.82 -9.52 4.40
C GLY A 116 0.21 -8.28 3.72
N ASP A 117 -1.04 -7.97 4.05
CA ASP A 117 -1.74 -6.76 3.60
C ASP A 117 -1.84 -5.67 4.66
N ASP A 118 -1.30 -5.89 5.86
CA ASP A 118 -1.41 -4.95 6.96
C ASP A 118 -0.27 -3.94 6.93
N LEU A 119 -0.60 -2.67 6.71
CA LEU A 119 0.30 -1.54 6.87
C LEU A 119 0.36 -1.14 8.34
N VAL A 120 1.47 -1.43 8.99
CA VAL A 120 1.69 -1.18 10.42
C VAL A 120 2.60 0.04 10.59
N PHE A 121 2.20 0.95 11.47
CA PHE A 121 2.98 2.12 11.85
C PHE A 121 3.54 1.96 13.26
N ASP A 122 4.77 2.40 13.46
CA ASP A 122 5.35 2.64 14.79
C ASP A 122 5.71 4.12 14.87
N LEU A 123 5.10 4.86 15.80
CA LEU A 123 5.35 6.29 15.97
C LEU A 123 6.67 6.53 16.69
N ILE A 124 7.34 7.61 16.33
CA ILE A 124 8.46 8.13 17.12
C ILE A 124 7.85 8.97 18.23
N GLU A 125 8.33 8.76 19.48
CA GLU A 125 7.91 9.55 20.63
C GLU A 125 8.17 11.05 20.37
N ASP A 126 7.22 11.90 20.74
CA ASP A 126 7.33 13.37 20.58
C ASP A 126 7.64 13.77 19.12
N ALA A 127 6.87 13.19 18.20
CA ALA A 127 6.98 13.48 16.78
C ALA A 127 5.62 13.75 16.17
N THR A 128 5.49 14.90 15.50
CA THR A 128 4.27 15.34 14.84
C THR A 128 4.57 16.01 13.50
N THR A 129 3.64 15.86 12.55
CA THR A 129 3.76 16.52 11.25
C THR A 129 3.11 17.91 11.23
N ASN A 130 2.47 18.34 12.32
CA ASN A 130 1.68 19.56 12.38
C ASN A 130 1.81 20.32 13.71
N ALA A 131 2.98 20.27 14.36
CA ALA A 131 3.29 21.12 15.50
C ALA A 131 3.08 22.61 15.15
N ASN A 132 2.69 23.40 16.14
CA ASN A 132 2.78 24.85 16.03
C ASN A 132 4.24 25.29 16.23
N ASP A 133 4.63 26.43 15.66
CA ASP A 133 6.02 26.94 15.74
C ASP A 133 6.56 27.05 17.17
N TRP A 134 5.69 27.31 18.16
CA TRP A 134 6.05 27.45 19.58
C TRP A 134 6.08 26.12 20.35
N GLU A 135 5.68 25.01 19.74
CA GLU A 135 5.72 23.64 20.29
C GLU A 135 6.94 22.85 19.76
N ILE A 136 7.74 23.44 18.86
CA ILE A 136 8.93 22.76 18.33
C ILE A 136 10.07 22.78 19.36
N ASP A 137 10.44 21.61 19.86
CA ASP A 137 11.59 21.39 20.74
C ASP A 137 12.90 21.34 19.95
N TYR A 138 13.54 22.49 19.80
CA TYR A 138 14.87 22.59 19.21
C TYR A 138 15.99 21.98 20.07
N LEU A 139 15.73 21.61 21.34
CA LEU A 139 16.71 20.91 22.18
C LEU A 139 16.74 19.40 21.91
N ASN A 140 15.66 18.83 21.38
CA ASN A 140 15.57 17.45 20.95
C ASN A 140 15.87 17.32 19.44
N ASN A 141 17.05 16.80 19.09
CA ASN A 141 17.48 16.58 17.71
C ASN A 141 17.29 17.82 16.79
N ASN A 142 17.39 19.03 17.33
CA ASN A 142 17.16 20.28 16.59
C ASN A 142 15.74 20.39 15.99
N GLY A 143 14.72 19.84 16.67
CA GLY A 143 13.31 19.95 16.31
C GLY A 143 12.86 19.13 15.10
N ILE A 144 13.72 18.24 14.57
CA ILE A 144 13.44 17.55 13.29
C ILE A 144 12.17 16.69 13.30
N HIS A 145 11.73 16.26 14.48
CA HIS A 145 10.57 15.40 14.69
C HIS A 145 9.24 16.17 14.66
N GLN A 146 9.29 17.50 14.75
CA GLN A 146 8.12 18.37 14.84
C GLN A 146 8.11 19.45 13.74
N ILE A 147 9.21 19.59 12.99
CA ILE A 147 9.23 20.39 11.76
C ILE A 147 8.31 19.73 10.74
N GLY A 148 7.23 20.43 10.36
CA GLY A 148 6.23 19.90 9.44
C GLY A 148 6.76 19.58 8.03
N PRO A 149 6.09 18.66 7.29
CA PRO A 149 6.42 18.34 5.90
C PRO A 149 6.31 19.57 4.98
N SER A 150 7.10 19.61 3.90
CA SER A 150 7.08 20.77 2.99
C SER A 150 5.76 20.87 2.22
N GLY A 151 5.05 21.98 2.41
CA GLY A 151 3.84 22.32 1.65
C GLY A 151 2.56 21.56 2.04
N SER A 152 2.57 20.79 3.14
CA SER A 152 1.44 20.00 3.62
C SER A 152 1.65 19.57 5.08
N GLU A 153 0.57 19.33 5.83
CA GLU A 153 0.62 18.65 7.14
C GLU A 153 0.72 17.11 7.00
N TYR A 154 0.65 16.61 5.76
CA TYR A 154 0.80 15.19 5.46
C TYR A 154 2.18 14.92 4.90
N CYS A 155 2.88 13.98 5.53
CA CYS A 155 4.12 13.40 5.04
C CYS A 155 3.80 12.28 4.05
N GLN A 156 4.22 12.41 2.79
CA GLN A 156 3.90 11.44 1.74
C GLN A 156 4.82 10.23 1.76
N ILE A 157 4.21 9.04 1.68
CA ILE A 157 4.90 7.77 1.42
C ILE A 157 4.34 7.13 0.15
N ARG A 158 5.13 6.29 -0.51
CA ARG A 158 4.71 5.56 -1.70
C ARG A 158 4.48 4.09 -1.37
N LEU A 159 3.23 3.65 -1.49
CA LEU A 159 2.89 2.23 -1.54
C LEU A 159 3.26 1.67 -2.91
N VAL A 160 3.88 0.50 -2.92
CA VAL A 160 4.29 -0.21 -4.13
C VAL A 160 3.79 -1.64 -4.06
N LEU A 161 2.91 -2.00 -4.99
CA LEU A 161 2.36 -3.34 -5.19
C LEU A 161 3.09 -4.01 -6.34
N ARG A 162 3.57 -5.23 -6.14
CA ARG A 162 4.35 -5.98 -7.14
C ARG A 162 3.79 -7.39 -7.29
N ASP A 163 3.89 -7.89 -8.51
CA ASP A 163 3.72 -9.32 -8.77
C ASP A 163 4.90 -10.09 -8.18
N THR A 164 4.81 -11.42 -8.25
CA THR A 164 5.93 -12.28 -7.88
C THR A 164 7.19 -11.99 -8.71
N PRO A 165 8.41 -12.19 -8.20
CA PRO A 165 9.62 -12.03 -9.02
C PRO A 165 9.73 -13.06 -10.17
N THR A 166 8.98 -14.16 -10.11
CA THR A 166 9.00 -15.25 -11.07
C THR A 166 7.58 -15.70 -11.35
N ALA A 167 7.27 -15.96 -12.63
CA ALA A 167 5.97 -16.45 -13.06
C ALA A 167 5.33 -17.47 -12.09
N PRO A 168 4.05 -17.32 -11.73
CA PRO A 168 3.36 -18.27 -10.87
C PRO A 168 3.39 -19.67 -11.48
N THR A 169 3.61 -20.68 -10.64
CA THR A 169 3.58 -22.07 -11.13
C THR A 169 2.14 -22.55 -11.22
N THR A 170 1.66 -22.87 -12.41
CA THR A 170 0.37 -23.57 -12.58
C THR A 170 0.47 -24.96 -11.95
N GLN A 171 -0.15 -25.18 -10.79
CA GLN A 171 -0.20 -26.50 -10.16
C GLN A 171 -1.15 -27.44 -10.93
N GLY A 172 -0.64 -28.09 -11.97
CA GLY A 172 -1.15 -29.39 -12.45
C GLY A 172 -2.52 -29.45 -13.12
N GLU A 173 -3.32 -28.39 -13.07
CA GLU A 173 -4.49 -28.19 -13.93
C GLU A 173 -4.44 -26.74 -14.39
N TYR A 174 -4.73 -26.48 -15.67
CA TYR A 174 -4.79 -25.13 -16.24
C TYR A 174 -5.63 -24.23 -15.33
N ASN A 175 -5.02 -23.50 -14.41
CA ASN A 175 -5.78 -22.69 -13.46
C ASN A 175 -6.21 -21.43 -14.20
N THR A 176 -7.46 -21.04 -14.05
CA THR A 176 -8.16 -20.08 -14.92
C THR A 176 -7.63 -18.64 -14.88
N TYR A 177 -6.57 -18.41 -14.10
CA TYR A 177 -6.03 -17.10 -13.76
C TYR A 177 -4.56 -16.93 -14.17
N VAL A 178 -3.76 -17.99 -14.30
CA VAL A 178 -2.33 -17.84 -14.61
C VAL A 178 -2.05 -18.08 -16.11
N PRO A 179 -1.42 -17.13 -16.83
CA PRO A 179 -0.97 -17.33 -18.20
C PRO A 179 -0.02 -18.52 -18.33
N ASN A 180 -0.07 -19.21 -19.47
CA ASN A 180 0.95 -20.23 -19.75
C ASN A 180 2.24 -19.55 -20.21
N TYR A 181 3.17 -19.35 -19.28
CA TYR A 181 4.48 -18.75 -19.53
C TYR A 181 5.52 -19.72 -20.12
N ASP A 182 5.15 -20.96 -20.45
CA ASP A 182 6.05 -21.88 -21.15
C ASP A 182 6.25 -21.42 -22.60
N GLN A 183 7.37 -20.76 -22.87
CA GLN A 183 7.74 -20.25 -24.19
C GLN A 183 7.82 -21.35 -25.27
N SER A 184 7.96 -22.64 -24.90
CA SER A 184 7.96 -23.76 -25.86
C SER A 184 6.57 -24.06 -26.41
N VAL A 185 5.52 -23.69 -25.67
CA VAL A 185 4.11 -23.88 -26.02
C VAL A 185 3.46 -22.56 -26.42
N MET A 186 3.87 -21.45 -25.80
CA MET A 186 3.31 -20.11 -25.92
C MET A 186 4.43 -19.05 -25.97
N ALA A 187 5.18 -19.00 -27.08
CA ALA A 187 6.34 -18.11 -27.24
C ALA A 187 6.06 -16.59 -27.07
N ILE A 188 4.79 -16.16 -27.08
CA ILE A 188 4.38 -14.76 -26.84
C ILE A 188 4.08 -14.45 -25.37
N ALA A 189 4.01 -15.46 -24.50
CA ALA A 189 3.72 -15.31 -23.08
C ALA A 189 5.03 -15.18 -22.28
N ASP A 190 5.70 -14.05 -22.45
CA ASP A 190 6.89 -13.72 -21.66
C ASP A 190 6.47 -13.07 -20.34
N TYR A 191 6.94 -13.63 -19.22
CA TYR A 191 6.64 -13.10 -17.91
C TYR A 191 7.45 -11.83 -17.64
N GLN A 192 6.78 -10.78 -17.18
CA GLN A 192 7.42 -9.59 -16.66
C GLN A 192 6.74 -9.24 -15.34
N GLN A 193 7.54 -9.00 -14.29
CA GLN A 193 6.99 -8.58 -13.01
C GLN A 193 6.33 -7.20 -13.16
N GLY A 194 5.02 -7.15 -12.96
CA GLY A 194 4.26 -5.92 -12.92
C GLY A 194 4.42 -5.16 -11.62
N VAL A 195 4.18 -3.85 -11.70
CA VAL A 195 4.28 -2.92 -10.57
C VAL A 195 3.19 -1.86 -10.67
N ALA A 196 2.49 -1.60 -9.57
CA ALA A 196 1.67 -0.41 -9.39
C ALA A 196 2.07 0.37 -8.15
N THR A 197 1.88 1.68 -8.19
CA THR A 197 2.28 2.57 -7.09
C THR A 197 1.17 3.55 -6.74
N LYS A 198 1.13 3.93 -5.46
CA LYS A 198 0.19 4.95 -4.96
C LYS A 198 0.83 5.75 -3.84
N GLU A 199 0.78 7.07 -3.96
CA GLU A 199 1.22 7.97 -2.89
C GLU A 199 0.08 8.19 -1.91
N ILE A 200 0.37 8.05 -0.62
CA ILE A 200 -0.55 8.33 0.48
C ILE A 200 0.08 9.36 1.41
N GLY A 201 -0.76 10.24 1.97
CA GLY A 201 -0.33 11.18 3.00
C GLY A 201 -0.51 10.60 4.39
N VAL A 202 0.48 10.74 5.26
CA VAL A 202 0.37 10.39 6.68
C VAL A 202 0.55 11.65 7.51
N ARG A 203 -0.43 11.95 8.35
CA ARG A 203 -0.38 13.06 9.31
C ARG A 203 -0.30 12.48 10.71
N VAL A 204 0.68 12.89 11.49
CA VAL A 204 0.78 12.57 12.91
C VAL A 204 0.30 13.80 13.67
N GLU A 205 -0.89 13.70 14.25
CA GLU A 205 -1.57 14.80 14.91
C GLU A 205 -0.90 15.12 16.24
N ASN A 206 -0.44 16.37 16.35
CA ASN A 206 0.15 16.91 17.56
C ASN A 206 -0.80 16.75 18.76
N VAL A 207 -0.28 16.23 19.86
CA VAL A 207 -0.96 16.17 21.16
C VAL A 207 -0.42 17.26 22.04
N ARG A 208 -1.29 17.82 22.90
CA ARG A 208 -0.81 18.78 23.89
C ARG A 208 0.07 18.06 24.92
N GLU A 209 1.34 18.38 24.91
CA GLU A 209 2.30 17.84 25.86
C GLU A 209 2.08 18.36 27.30
N GLN A 210 2.48 17.54 28.28
CA GLN A 210 2.55 17.95 29.69
C GLN A 210 3.94 18.46 30.09
N VAL A 211 4.94 18.26 29.23
CA VAL A 211 6.29 18.79 29.39
C VAL A 211 6.36 20.13 28.66
N PRO A 212 6.99 21.17 29.23
CA PRO A 212 7.10 22.46 28.55
C PRO A 212 8.13 22.41 27.41
N ASP A 213 7.69 22.73 26.20
CA ASP A 213 8.59 23.03 25.07
C ASP A 213 9.32 24.35 25.29
N TYR A 214 10.58 24.41 24.86
CA TYR A 214 11.41 25.61 24.97
C TYR A 214 11.70 26.21 23.59
N PHE A 215 10.83 27.12 23.16
CA PHE A 215 11.07 27.99 22.02
C PHE A 215 11.94 29.19 22.41
N PHE A 216 13.09 29.37 21.75
CA PHE A 216 13.95 30.54 21.93
C PHE A 216 13.75 31.53 20.77
N ASP A 217 12.93 32.55 21.01
CA ASP A 217 12.71 33.67 20.10
C ASP A 217 13.77 34.76 20.28
N ASP A 218 14.32 35.27 19.18
CA ASP A 218 15.23 36.41 19.19
C ASP A 218 14.49 37.76 19.34
N GLU A 219 13.18 37.80 19.07
CA GLU A 219 12.31 38.97 19.27
C GLU A 219 11.75 39.09 20.69
N ALA A 220 11.28 38.00 21.31
CA ALA A 220 10.59 38.06 22.60
C ALA A 220 11.51 37.99 23.85
N GLY A 221 12.73 37.47 23.75
CA GLY A 221 13.68 37.40 24.87
C GLY A 221 13.27 36.44 25.99
N PHE A 222 14.20 35.55 26.37
CA PHE A 222 13.99 34.59 27.47
C PHE A 222 14.21 35.25 28.85
N SER A 223 13.29 35.04 29.79
CA SER A 223 13.44 35.45 31.21
C SER A 223 13.06 34.29 32.12
N PHE A 224 14.07 33.62 32.67
CA PHE A 224 13.90 32.62 33.73
C PHE A 224 14.63 33.08 34.98
N ASN A 225 13.89 33.44 36.04
CA ASN A 225 14.45 33.87 37.32
C ASN A 225 15.57 34.94 37.23
N GLY A 226 15.44 35.89 36.31
CA GLY A 226 16.39 36.99 36.14
C GLY A 226 17.61 36.68 35.27
N VAL A 227 17.64 35.52 34.60
CA VAL A 227 18.59 35.24 33.52
C VAL A 227 18.05 35.86 32.23
N THR A 228 18.73 36.88 31.71
CA THR A 228 18.35 37.61 30.49
C THR A 228 19.28 37.34 29.30
N ASN A 229 20.29 36.48 29.47
CA ASN A 229 21.25 36.12 28.42
C ASN A 229 21.72 34.68 28.61
N VAL A 230 21.45 33.83 27.62
CA VAL A 230 22.10 32.52 27.45
C VAL A 230 23.14 32.71 26.34
N MET A 231 24.43 32.65 26.68
CA MET A 231 25.48 32.72 25.66
C MET A 231 25.61 31.37 24.96
N THR A 232 25.59 31.37 23.63
CA THR A 232 25.94 30.21 22.80
C THR A 232 27.42 29.89 22.95
N GLY A 233 27.75 28.67 23.37
CA GLY A 233 29.12 28.14 23.41
C GLY A 233 29.54 27.50 22.10
#